data_AF-A0A6N8FUE8-F1
#
_entry.id   AF-A0A6N8FUE8-F1
#
_cell.length_a   1.000
_cell.length_b   1.000
_cell.length_c   1.000
_cell.angle_alpha   90.00
_cell.angle_beta   90.00
_cell.angle_gamma   90.00
#
_symmetry.space_group_name_H-M   'P 1'
#
loop_
_entity.id
_entity.type
_entity.pdbx_description
1 polymer ?
#
loop_
_entity_poly.entity_id
_entity_poly.type
_entity_poly.pdbx_seq_one_letter_code
_entity_poly.pdbx_strand_id
1 'polypeptide(L)' 'MKRTIYLPDDIAERLNKYLIDHPNETLSSVVQEALEKKLAPKDVSKLLSFAGIVQNASCNAADNAEDRDAIASER' A
#
# COMPACT_ATOMS: atom_id res chain seq x y z
N MET A 1 0.83 23.80 -17.96
CA MET A 1 -0.37 23.71 -18.81
C MET A 1 -1.60 23.79 -17.90
N LYS A 2 -2.61 24.62 -18.19
CA LYS A 2 -3.81 24.78 -17.32
C LYS A 2 -4.94 23.88 -17.80
N ARG A 3 -5.54 23.11 -16.89
CA ARG A 3 -6.74 22.29 -17.15
C ARG A 3 -7.77 22.58 -16.06
N THR A 4 -9.04 22.60 -16.44
CA THR A 4 -10.18 22.74 -15.52
C THR A 4 -10.87 21.39 -15.43
N ILE A 5 -11.19 20.97 -14.21
CA ILE A 5 -11.92 19.73 -13.94
C ILE A 5 -13.18 20.06 -13.13
N TYR A 6 -14.23 19.27 -13.31
CA TYR A 6 -15.37 19.29 -12.41
C TYR A 6 -14.98 18.58 -11.11
N LEU A 7 -15.27 19.20 -9.98
CA LEU A 7 -15.10 18.62 -8.65
C LEU A 7 -16.48 18.57 -7.98
N PRO A 8 -16.98 17.38 -7.62
CA PRO A 8 -18.22 17.25 -6.87
C PRO A 8 -18.19 18.06 -5.56
N ASP A 9 -19.34 18.60 -5.17
CA ASP A 9 -19.45 19.55 -4.05
C ASP A 9 -18.95 18.93 -2.72
N ASP A 10 -19.23 17.66 -2.47
CA ASP A 10 -18.79 16.93 -1.28
C ASP A 10 -17.25 16.83 -1.18
N ILE A 11 -16.58 16.63 -2.32
CA ILE A 11 -15.12 16.60 -2.40
C ILE A 11 -14.55 18.01 -2.27
N ALA A 12 -15.18 19.01 -2.87
CA ALA A 12 -14.77 20.39 -2.76
C ALA A 12 -14.80 20.88 -1.30
N GLU A 13 -15.86 20.54 -0.55
CA GLU A 13 -15.94 20.86 0.89
C GLU A 13 -14.82 20.20 1.70
N ARG A 14 -14.55 18.91 1.46
CA ARG A 14 -13.49 18.17 2.17
C ARG A 14 -12.11 18.72 1.85
N LEU A 15 -11.88 19.09 0.60
CA LEU A 15 -10.63 19.69 0.15
C LEU A 15 -10.40 21.06 0.78
N ASN A 16 -11.44 21.89 0.86
CA ASN A 16 -11.35 23.18 1.52
C ASN A 16 -11.01 23.05 3.01
N LYS A 17 -11.65 22.10 3.72
CA LYS A 17 -11.32 21.80 5.13
C LYS A 17 -9.85 21.38 5.28
N TYR A 18 -9.39 20.46 4.43
CA TYR A 18 -8.00 20.02 4.43
C TYR A 18 -7.01 21.18 4.22
N LEU A 19 -7.27 22.07 3.26
CA LEU A 19 -6.38 23.22 2.99
C LEU A 19 -6.37 24.26 4.11
N ILE A 20 -7.43 24.36 4.91
CA ILE A 20 -7.46 25.20 6.12
C ILE A 20 -6.54 24.62 7.19
N ASP A 21 -6.58 23.30 7.39
CA ASP A 21 -5.76 22.61 8.39
C ASP A 21 -4.28 22.51 7.95
N HIS A 22 -4.01 22.60 6.64
CA HIS A 22 -2.69 22.49 6.03
C HIS A 22 -2.34 23.76 5.21
N PRO A 23 -2.10 24.92 5.86
CA PRO A 23 -1.94 26.21 5.18
C PRO A 23 -0.67 26.31 4.31
N ASN A 24 0.28 25.41 4.49
CA ASN A 24 1.51 25.34 3.68
C ASN A 24 1.31 24.57 2.37
N GLU A 25 0.18 23.89 2.21
CA GLU A 25 -0.14 23.13 1.02
C GLU A 25 -1.03 23.93 0.07
N THR A 26 -0.89 23.66 -1.22
CA THR A 26 -1.73 24.27 -2.26
C THR A 26 -2.52 23.19 -2.96
N LEU A 27 -3.65 23.58 -3.59
CA LEU A 27 -4.45 22.67 -4.42
C LEU A 27 -3.58 21.91 -5.43
N SER A 28 -2.61 22.59 -6.05
CA SER A 28 -1.68 21.98 -7.01
C SER A 28 -0.81 20.89 -6.37
N SER A 29 -0.30 21.13 -5.16
CA SER A 29 0.50 20.16 -4.41
C SER A 29 -0.32 18.91 -4.07
N VAL A 30 -1.55 19.11 -3.59
CA VAL A 30 -2.45 18.00 -3.24
C VAL A 30 -2.81 17.15 -4.46
N VAL A 31 -3.10 17.79 -5.59
CA VAL A 31 -3.38 17.08 -6.85
C VAL A 31 -2.14 16.34 -7.37
N GLN A 32 -0.97 16.96 -7.28
CA GLN A 32 0.29 16.32 -7.69
C GLN A 32 0.57 15.07 -6.84
N GLU A 33 0.47 15.18 -5.52
CA GLU A 33 0.68 14.04 -4.61
C GLU A 33 -0.35 12.93 -4.86
N ALA A 34 -1.62 13.29 -5.09
CA ALA A 34 -2.65 12.31 -5.40
C ALA A 34 -2.35 11.55 -6.70
N LEU A 35 -1.84 12.24 -7.73
CA LEU A 35 -1.41 11.63 -8.99
C LEU A 35 -0.20 10.74 -8.79
N GLU A 36 0.82 11.21 -8.06
CA GLU A 36 2.01 10.42 -7.73
C GLU A 36 1.63 9.14 -6.99
N LYS A 37 0.77 9.22 -5.97
CA LYS A 37 0.27 8.04 -5.25
C LYS A 37 -0.54 7.08 -6.13
N LYS A 38 -1.31 7.61 -7.09
CA LYS A 38 -2.15 6.79 -7.98
C LYS A 38 -1.33 6.10 -9.07
N LEU A 39 -0.29 6.77 -9.57
CA LEU A 39 0.60 6.29 -10.63
C LEU A 39 1.83 5.55 -10.11
N ALA A 40 2.15 5.70 -8.81
CA ALA A 40 3.26 5.00 -8.20
C ALA A 40 3.08 3.49 -8.39
N PRO A 41 4.10 2.80 -8.92
CA PRO A 41 4.10 1.35 -8.95
C PRO A 41 3.95 0.84 -7.52
N LYS A 42 3.04 -0.12 -7.33
CA LYS A 42 2.86 -0.76 -6.02
C LYS A 42 4.12 -1.55 -5.69
N ASP A 43 4.99 -0.93 -4.91
CA ASP A 43 6.16 -1.60 -4.38
C ASP A 43 5.74 -2.54 -3.25
N VAL A 44 5.50 -3.80 -3.62
CA VAL A 44 5.13 -4.88 -2.70
C VAL A 44 6.34 -5.44 -1.94
N SER A 45 7.56 -5.00 -2.25
CA SER A 45 8.78 -5.53 -1.60
C SER A 45 8.73 -5.39 -0.09
N LYS A 46 8.27 -4.24 0.42
CA LYS A 46 8.10 -4.01 1.86
C LYS A 46 7.07 -4.94 2.51
N LEU A 47 5.98 -5.26 1.81
CA LEU A 47 4.98 -6.22 2.28
C LEU A 47 5.53 -7.66 2.25
N LEU A 48 6.29 -8.02 1.23
CA LEU A 48 6.96 -9.31 1.13
C LEU A 48 8.03 -9.50 2.22
N SER A 49 8.81 -8.46 2.51
CA SER A 49 9.75 -8.44 3.63
C SER A 49 9.04 -8.56 4.98
N PHE A 50 7.90 -7.87 5.16
CA PHE A 50 7.11 -7.97 6.38
C PHE A 50 6.47 -9.34 6.58
N ALA A 51 6.00 -9.97 5.51
CA ALA A 51 5.41 -11.31 5.53
C ALA A 51 6.43 -12.43 5.86
N GLY A 52 7.71 -12.08 6.04
CA GLY A 52 8.76 -13.05 6.37
C GLY A 52 8.96 -14.11 5.28
N ILE A 53 8.51 -13.84 4.05
CA ILE A 53 8.70 -14.75 2.91
C ILE A 53 10.18 -14.67 2.51
N VAL A 54 10.98 -15.54 3.12
CA VAL A 54 12.38 -15.71 2.77
C VAL A 54 12.45 -16.48 1.45
N GLN A 55 12.82 -15.81 0.36
CA GLN A 55 12.96 -16.46 -0.96
C GLN A 55 14.02 -17.58 -0.97
N ASN A 56 14.99 -17.50 -0.05
CA ASN A 56 16.08 -18.47 0.11
C ASN A 56 16.05 -19.10 1.51
N ALA A 57 14.89 -19.58 1.96
CA ALA A 57 14.82 -20.34 3.21
C ALA A 57 15.63 -21.65 3.06
N SER A 58 16.43 -22.00 4.06
CA SER A 58 17.25 -23.23 4.04
C SER A 58 16.42 -24.51 4.02
N CYS A 59 15.16 -24.44 4.44
CA CYS A 59 14.19 -25.53 4.43
C CYS A 59 12.77 -24.95 4.31
N ASN A 60 11.82 -25.76 3.83
CA ASN A 60 10.42 -25.33 3.81
C ASN A 60 9.86 -25.34 5.23
N ALA A 61 9.03 -24.36 5.58
CA ALA A 61 8.40 -24.32 6.90
C ALA A 61 7.54 -25.56 7.20
N ALA A 62 6.93 -26.16 6.16
CA ALA A 62 6.20 -27.41 6.26
C ALA A 62 7.08 -28.59 6.71
N ASP A 63 8.39 -28.56 6.43
CA ASP A 63 9.31 -29.64 6.80
C ASP A 63 9.58 -29.67 8.31
N ASN A 64 9.26 -28.62 9.07
CA ASN A 64 9.45 -28.57 10.54
C ASN A 64 8.17 -28.14 11.28
N ALA A 65 7.01 -28.23 10.62
CA ALA A 65 5.75 -28.00 11.27
C ALA A 65 5.46 -29.12 12.29
N GLU A 66 4.80 -28.80 13.40
CA GLU A 66 4.56 -29.73 14.51
C GLU A 66 3.69 -30.94 14.11
N ASP A 67 3.01 -30.86 12.97
CA ASP A 67 2.22 -31.94 12.36
C ASP A 67 3.05 -32.92 11.52
N ARG A 68 4.38 -32.73 11.42
CA ARG A 68 5.31 -33.61 10.68
C ARG A 68 5.15 -35.08 11.07
N ASP A 69 4.88 -35.36 12.35
CA ASP A 69 4.75 -36.72 12.87
C ASP A 69 3.41 -37.39 12.50
N ALA A 70 2.39 -36.61 12.14
CA ALA A 70 1.09 -37.16 11.70
C ALA A 70 1.20 -37.84 10.33
N ILE A 71 2.06 -37.31 9.45
CA ILE A 71 2.24 -37.78 8.06
C ILE A 71 3.16 -39.01 7.99
N ALA A 72 4.01 -39.23 9.00
CA ALA A 72 4.96 -40.35 9.04
C ALA A 72 4.32 -41.67 9.48
N SER A 73 3.12 -41.66 10.08
CA SER A 73 2.47 -42.87 10.61
C SER A 73 1.59 -43.63 9.60
N GLU A 74 1.44 -43.13 8.37
CA GLU A 74 0.61 -43.75 7.32
C GLU A 74 1.41 -44.34 6.13
N ARG A 75 2.69 -44.68 6.32
CA ARG A 75 3.49 -45.41 5.31
C ARG A 75 4.07 -46.71 5.83
#